data_AF-A0A3P1SD01-F1
#
_entry.id   AF-A0A3P1SD01-F1
#
_cell.length_a   1.000
_cell.length_b   1.000
_cell.length_c   1.000
_cell.angle_alpha   90.00
_cell.angle_beta   90.00
_cell.angle_gamma   90.00
#
_symmetry.space_group_name_H-M   'P 1'
#
loop_
_entity.id
_entity.type
_entity.pdbx_description
1 polymer ?
#
loop_
_entity_poly.entity_id
_entity_poly.type
_entity_poly.pdbx_seq_one_letter_code
_entity_poly.pdbx_strand_id
1 'polypeptide(L)'
;MCYDFKGDYMNYYEEIIDRIKTLLKENKHQEASSLLKEELSMPYIPFAYQQELEALSASVETNYSMSSFTDEELEEYLHSSYDKQLKAVTVLDKLNLRHYQDMINRYLSHQPNRLVASLLIESLIMQNIDYEVTYCIEDISYTFIPCFVEQPAQSDGYQKAKSLFDMYLNHNPSLHKMAMDLLIQECMLSLPITYDEKEGEAIGYYILQYLYKMFHEEEALNELNGYYPQYCLLEGKLICLNIDI
;
A
#
# COMPACT_ATOMS: atom_id res chain seq x y z
N MET A 1 48.63 -4.56 -44.33
CA MET A 1 47.28 -4.13 -44.75
C MET A 1 46.35 -4.52 -43.60
N CYS A 2 46.08 -3.58 -42.69
CA CYS A 2 45.24 -3.83 -41.52
C CYS A 2 43.78 -3.65 -41.97
N TYR A 3 42.98 -4.70 -41.83
CA TYR A 3 41.54 -4.66 -42.10
C TYR A 3 40.84 -3.88 -40.97
N ASP A 4 40.19 -2.77 -41.32
CA ASP A 4 39.28 -2.04 -40.45
C ASP A 4 37.97 -2.84 -40.27
N PHE A 5 37.91 -3.66 -39.23
CA PHE A 5 36.76 -4.50 -38.86
C PHE A 5 35.91 -3.90 -37.72
N LYS A 6 35.98 -2.58 -37.51
CA LYS A 6 35.32 -1.89 -36.37
C LYS A 6 34.00 -1.20 -36.70
N GLY A 7 33.61 -1.10 -37.97
CA GLY A 7 32.44 -0.31 -38.40
C GLY A 7 31.08 -0.98 -38.26
N ASP A 8 31.02 -2.31 -38.29
CA ASP A 8 29.74 -3.04 -38.44
C ASP A 8 29.05 -3.33 -37.09
N TYR A 9 29.85 -3.54 -36.03
CA TYR A 9 29.32 -3.86 -34.69
C TYR A 9 28.75 -2.68 -33.93
N MET A 10 29.20 -1.45 -34.23
CA MET A 10 28.67 -0.24 -33.59
C MET A 10 27.23 0.01 -34.02
N ASN A 11 26.92 -0.27 -35.29
CA ASN A 11 25.57 -0.09 -35.82
C ASN A 11 24.57 -1.12 -35.27
N TYR A 12 24.99 -2.38 -35.08
CA TYR A 12 24.11 -3.44 -34.55
C TYR A 12 23.54 -3.11 -33.16
N TYR A 13 24.40 -2.78 -32.19
CA TYR A 13 23.95 -2.53 -30.82
C TYR A 13 23.17 -1.21 -30.71
N GLU A 14 23.51 -0.21 -31.51
CA GLU A 14 22.73 1.03 -31.61
C GLU A 14 21.31 0.76 -32.12
N GLU A 15 21.16 -0.03 -33.19
CA GLU A 15 19.86 -0.44 -33.72
C GLU A 15 19.03 -1.26 -32.70
N ILE A 16 19.68 -2.19 -32.00
CA ILE A 16 19.03 -3.01 -30.96
C ILE A 16 18.56 -2.15 -29.78
N ILE A 17 19.40 -1.23 -29.30
CA ILE A 17 19.05 -0.33 -28.19
C ILE A 17 17.91 0.59 -28.60
N ASP A 18 17.93 1.16 -29.82
CA ASP A 18 16.85 2.00 -30.32
C ASP A 18 15.54 1.22 -30.49
N ARG A 19 15.61 -0.05 -30.91
CA ARG A 19 14.45 -0.93 -30.96
C ARG A 19 13.89 -1.20 -29.57
N ILE A 20 14.73 -1.51 -28.58
CA ILE A 20 14.30 -1.69 -27.18
C ILE A 20 13.63 -0.41 -26.67
N LYS A 21 14.26 0.76 -26.86
CA LYS A 21 13.68 2.05 -26.47
C LYS A 21 12.33 2.33 -27.16
N THR A 22 12.18 1.92 -28.42
CA THR A 22 10.91 2.06 -29.16
C THR A 22 9.83 1.13 -28.59
N LEU A 23 10.16 -0.13 -28.32
CA LEU A 23 9.24 -1.08 -27.68
C LEU A 23 8.77 -0.57 -26.31
N LEU A 24 9.66 0.05 -25.54
CA LEU A 24 9.30 0.68 -24.26
C LEU A 24 8.40 1.90 -24.43
N LYS A 25 8.62 2.74 -25.45
CA LYS A 25 7.70 3.85 -25.79
C LYS A 25 6.32 3.35 -26.23
N GLU A 26 6.27 2.18 -26.87
CA GLU A 26 5.03 1.52 -27.31
C GLU A 26 4.35 0.67 -26.23
N ASN A 27 4.84 0.70 -24.98
CA ASN A 27 4.38 -0.16 -23.87
C ASN A 27 4.46 -1.68 -24.13
N LYS A 28 5.29 -2.12 -25.07
CA LYS A 28 5.54 -3.54 -25.37
C LYS A 28 6.64 -4.10 -24.48
N HIS A 29 6.42 -4.05 -23.16
CA HIS A 29 7.42 -4.39 -22.15
C HIS A 29 7.88 -5.86 -22.22
N GLN A 30 7.00 -6.78 -22.62
CA GLN A 30 7.34 -8.19 -22.78
C GLN A 30 8.33 -8.45 -23.92
N GLU A 31 8.07 -7.85 -25.09
CA GLU A 31 8.97 -7.95 -26.25
C GLU A 31 10.33 -7.29 -25.94
N ALA A 32 10.32 -6.15 -25.25
CA ALA A 32 11.53 -5.48 -24.80
C ALA A 32 12.35 -6.34 -23.82
N SER A 33 11.68 -7.00 -22.86
CA SER A 33 12.33 -7.88 -21.88
C SER A 33 12.94 -9.13 -22.52
N SER A 34 12.23 -9.77 -23.45
CA SER A 34 12.76 -10.93 -24.19
C SER A 34 14.00 -10.55 -25.01
N LEU A 35 13.94 -9.42 -25.72
CA LEU A 35 15.06 -8.94 -26.53
C LEU A 35 16.28 -8.60 -25.64
N LEU A 36 16.07 -7.94 -24.50
CA LEU A 36 17.15 -7.67 -23.53
C LEU A 36 17.80 -8.94 -22.99
N LYS A 37 17.02 -9.99 -22.68
CA LYS A 37 17.55 -11.27 -22.20
C LYS A 37 18.35 -12.00 -23.27
N GLU A 38 17.87 -12.00 -24.50
CA GLU A 38 18.61 -12.58 -25.64
C GLU A 38 19.96 -11.89 -25.80
N GLU A 39 19.99 -10.56 -25.82
CA GLU A 39 21.22 -9.80 -26.01
C GLU A 39 22.18 -9.92 -24.83
N LEU A 40 21.69 -9.84 -23.58
CA LEU A 40 22.50 -10.02 -22.37
C LEU A 40 23.02 -11.46 -22.20
N SER A 41 22.44 -12.43 -22.89
CA SER A 41 22.92 -13.82 -22.91
C SER A 41 24.07 -14.05 -23.90
N MET A 42 24.42 -13.04 -24.71
CA MET A 42 25.47 -13.17 -25.71
C MET A 42 26.85 -13.33 -25.06
N PRO A 43 27.71 -14.24 -25.56
CA PRO A 43 29.03 -14.50 -24.97
C PRO A 43 30.00 -13.31 -25.01
N TYR A 44 29.75 -12.33 -25.88
CA TYR A 44 30.58 -11.15 -26.03
C TYR A 44 29.73 -9.92 -26.37
N ILE A 45 29.60 -9.02 -25.41
CA ILE A 45 28.95 -7.72 -25.54
C ILE A 45 30.03 -6.65 -25.32
N PRO A 46 30.18 -5.66 -26.21
CA PRO A 46 31.11 -4.56 -25.98
C PRO A 46 30.71 -3.77 -24.72
N PHE A 47 31.70 -3.46 -23.87
CA PHE A 47 31.49 -2.87 -22.54
C PHE A 47 30.61 -1.60 -22.53
N ALA A 48 30.74 -0.74 -23.56
CA ALA A 48 29.94 0.48 -23.67
C ALA A 48 28.43 0.22 -23.79
N TYR A 49 28.04 -0.86 -24.49
CA TYR A 49 26.64 -1.23 -24.68
C TYR A 49 26.13 -2.14 -23.56
N GLN A 50 27.00 -2.95 -22.95
CA GLN A 50 26.63 -3.80 -21.82
C GLN A 50 26.04 -2.97 -20.67
N GLN A 51 26.68 -1.85 -20.29
CA GLN A 51 26.17 -0.97 -19.24
C GLN A 51 24.79 -0.38 -19.57
N GLU A 52 24.57 0.00 -20.83
CA GLU A 52 23.29 0.56 -21.27
C GLU A 52 22.18 -0.51 -21.30
N LEU A 53 22.49 -1.72 -21.77
CA LEU A 53 21.55 -2.85 -21.78
C LEU A 53 21.20 -3.32 -20.36
N GLU A 54 22.16 -3.36 -19.44
CA GLU A 54 21.92 -3.68 -18.03
C GLU A 54 21.03 -2.61 -17.35
N ALA A 55 21.30 -1.33 -17.61
CA ALA A 55 20.46 -0.24 -17.10
C ALA A 55 19.04 -0.28 -17.66
N LEU A 56 18.89 -0.56 -18.97
CA LEU A 56 17.59 -0.78 -19.60
C LEU A 56 16.89 -1.99 -18.97
N SER A 57 17.56 -3.12 -18.79
CA SER A 57 17.00 -4.31 -18.13
C SER A 57 16.47 -4.01 -16.73
N ALA A 58 17.23 -3.30 -15.90
CA ALA A 58 16.76 -2.89 -14.57
C ALA A 58 15.50 -2.02 -14.66
N SER A 59 15.47 -1.05 -15.57
CA SER A 59 14.28 -0.22 -15.80
C SER A 59 13.07 -1.02 -16.29
N VAL A 60 13.30 -2.02 -17.14
CA VAL A 60 12.24 -2.88 -17.67
C VAL A 60 11.73 -3.80 -16.58
N GLU A 61 12.57 -4.46 -15.79
CA GLU A 61 12.13 -5.34 -14.70
C GLU A 61 11.30 -4.59 -13.64
N THR A 62 11.67 -3.35 -13.35
CA THR A 62 10.91 -2.47 -12.44
C THR A 62 9.53 -2.13 -13.02
N ASN A 63 9.39 -2.02 -14.34
CA ASN A 63 8.11 -1.73 -15.01
C ASN A 63 7.32 -3.00 -15.44
N TYR A 64 8.00 -4.10 -15.71
CA TYR A 64 7.48 -5.38 -16.21
C TYR A 64 6.83 -6.20 -15.08
N SER A 65 7.42 -6.16 -13.88
CA SER A 65 6.79 -6.72 -12.67
C SER A 65 5.45 -6.05 -12.30
N MET A 66 5.12 -4.93 -12.96
CA MET A 66 3.93 -4.12 -12.70
C MET A 66 2.90 -4.15 -13.84
N SER A 67 3.21 -4.76 -14.99
CA SER A 67 2.41 -4.62 -16.22
C SER A 67 2.10 -5.93 -16.95
N SER A 68 2.42 -7.10 -16.40
CA SER A 68 2.19 -8.38 -17.08
C SER A 68 1.18 -9.31 -16.40
N PHE A 69 0.35 -8.81 -15.48
CA PHE A 69 -0.75 -9.64 -15.00
C PHE A 69 -1.89 -9.62 -16.00
N THR A 70 -2.34 -10.80 -16.43
CA THR A 70 -3.66 -10.89 -17.05
C THR A 70 -4.75 -10.74 -15.98
N ASP A 71 -5.98 -10.42 -16.41
CA ASP A 71 -7.10 -10.33 -15.48
C ASP A 71 -7.33 -11.67 -14.75
N GLU A 72 -7.10 -12.81 -15.41
CA GLU A 72 -7.18 -14.14 -14.80
C GLU A 72 -6.09 -14.36 -13.74
N GLU A 73 -4.86 -13.91 -14.00
CA GLU A 73 -3.76 -14.02 -13.04
C GLU A 73 -3.99 -13.13 -11.81
N LEU A 74 -4.54 -11.93 -11.99
CA LEU A 74 -4.95 -11.06 -10.87
C LEU A 74 -6.00 -11.73 -10.01
N GLU A 75 -7.04 -12.30 -10.62
CA GLU A 75 -8.10 -13.01 -9.91
C GLU A 75 -7.52 -14.19 -9.12
N GLU A 76 -6.64 -15.01 -9.71
CA GLU A 76 -6.00 -16.12 -9.00
C GLU A 76 -5.22 -15.61 -7.78
N TYR A 77 -4.46 -14.52 -7.92
CA TYR A 77 -3.64 -14.00 -6.84
C TYR A 77 -4.46 -13.39 -5.70
N LEU A 78 -5.56 -12.70 -6.02
CA LEU A 78 -6.50 -12.17 -5.02
C LEU A 78 -7.12 -13.26 -4.15
N HIS A 79 -7.28 -14.49 -4.67
CA HIS A 79 -7.89 -15.60 -3.93
C HIS A 79 -6.86 -16.63 -3.41
N SER A 80 -5.59 -16.27 -3.35
CA SER A 80 -4.50 -17.17 -2.92
C SER A 80 -3.92 -16.77 -1.56
N SER A 81 -2.62 -17.02 -1.35
CA SER A 81 -1.91 -16.67 -0.12
C SER A 81 -1.80 -15.16 0.10
N TYR A 82 -1.64 -14.74 1.35
CA TYR A 82 -1.45 -13.33 1.74
C TYR A 82 -0.46 -12.58 0.85
N ASP A 83 0.74 -13.13 0.60
CA ASP A 83 1.77 -12.48 -0.24
C ASP A 83 1.32 -12.28 -1.69
N LYS A 84 0.51 -13.20 -2.22
CA LYS A 84 -0.06 -13.08 -3.57
C LYS A 84 -1.18 -12.05 -3.61
N GLN A 85 -2.05 -12.03 -2.60
CA GLN A 85 -3.11 -11.01 -2.51
C GLN A 85 -2.51 -9.62 -2.43
N LEU A 86 -1.49 -9.43 -1.58
CA LEU A 86 -0.78 -8.16 -1.46
C LEU A 86 -0.16 -7.72 -2.79
N LYS A 87 0.49 -8.64 -3.51
CA LYS A 87 1.01 -8.37 -4.86
C LYS A 87 -0.09 -7.93 -5.83
N ALA A 88 -1.21 -8.66 -5.89
CA ALA A 88 -2.31 -8.31 -6.78
C ALA A 88 -2.88 -6.91 -6.47
N VAL A 89 -3.10 -6.58 -5.20
CA VAL A 89 -3.58 -5.25 -4.80
C VAL A 89 -2.57 -4.15 -5.13
N THR A 90 -1.25 -4.38 -4.96
CA THR A 90 -0.23 -3.39 -5.37
C THR A 90 -0.18 -3.12 -6.87
N VAL A 91 -0.63 -4.08 -7.68
CA VAL A 91 -0.80 -3.89 -9.14
C VAL A 91 -2.10 -3.15 -9.41
N LEU A 92 -3.22 -3.59 -8.82
CA LEU A 92 -4.54 -2.97 -8.97
C LEU A 92 -4.55 -1.48 -8.58
N ASP A 93 -3.85 -1.10 -7.50
CA ASP A 93 -3.71 0.28 -7.03
C ASP A 93 -3.27 1.25 -8.14
N LYS A 94 -2.52 0.75 -9.13
CA LYS A 94 -1.94 1.53 -10.23
C LYS A 94 -2.79 1.50 -11.50
N LEU A 95 -3.84 0.67 -11.52
CA LEU A 95 -4.77 0.53 -12.63
C LEU A 95 -6.02 1.38 -12.40
N ASN A 96 -6.81 1.57 -13.45
CA ASN A 96 -8.13 2.18 -13.34
C ASN A 96 -9.14 1.16 -12.81
N LEU A 97 -9.44 1.24 -11.50
CA LEU A 97 -10.29 0.27 -10.79
C LEU A 97 -11.73 0.20 -11.29
N ARG A 98 -12.17 1.14 -12.14
CA ARG A 98 -13.49 1.11 -12.79
C ARG A 98 -13.65 -0.08 -13.73
N HIS A 99 -12.56 -0.59 -14.28
CA HIS A 99 -12.59 -1.77 -15.17
C HIS A 99 -12.64 -3.10 -14.40
N TYR A 100 -12.43 -3.08 -13.08
CA TYR A 100 -12.23 -4.26 -12.25
C TYR A 100 -13.35 -4.48 -11.22
N GLN A 101 -14.50 -3.82 -11.39
CA GLN A 101 -15.62 -3.85 -10.43
C GLN A 101 -16.03 -5.27 -10.01
N ASP A 102 -16.21 -6.18 -10.97
CA ASP A 102 -16.67 -7.54 -10.67
C ASP A 102 -15.62 -8.33 -9.89
N MET A 103 -14.34 -8.23 -10.28
CA MET A 103 -13.21 -8.86 -9.60
C MET A 103 -13.07 -8.33 -8.16
N ILE A 104 -13.14 -7.01 -7.99
CA ILE A 104 -13.00 -6.36 -6.69
C ILE A 104 -14.14 -6.77 -5.75
N ASN A 105 -15.39 -6.80 -6.24
CA ASN A 105 -16.52 -7.25 -5.44
C ASN A 105 -16.41 -8.73 -5.08
N ARG A 106 -16.01 -9.60 -6.01
CA ARG A 106 -15.76 -11.02 -5.70
C ARG A 106 -14.68 -11.17 -4.63
N TYR A 107 -13.60 -10.42 -4.69
CA TYR A 107 -12.57 -10.47 -3.67
C TYR A 107 -13.08 -9.97 -2.30
N LEU A 108 -13.63 -8.75 -2.25
CA LEU A 108 -14.03 -8.11 -1.00
C LEU A 108 -15.21 -8.82 -0.31
N SER A 109 -16.09 -9.48 -1.07
CA SER A 109 -17.25 -10.18 -0.50
C SER A 109 -16.95 -11.59 0.05
N HIS A 110 -15.73 -12.11 -0.13
CA HIS A 110 -15.36 -13.51 0.20
C HIS A 110 -14.28 -13.61 1.29
N GLN A 111 -14.45 -12.87 2.39
CA GLN A 111 -13.53 -12.89 3.54
C GLN A 111 -12.05 -12.65 3.15
N PRO A 112 -11.74 -11.51 2.51
CA PRO A 112 -10.36 -11.18 2.17
C PRO A 112 -9.50 -11.00 3.42
N ASN A 113 -8.18 -11.01 3.24
CA ASN A 113 -7.29 -10.58 4.31
C ASN A 113 -7.56 -9.09 4.65
N ARG A 114 -7.79 -8.79 5.93
CA ARG A 114 -8.18 -7.44 6.40
C ARG A 114 -7.25 -6.33 5.94
N LEU A 115 -5.93 -6.54 6.04
CA LEU A 115 -4.94 -5.53 5.65
C LEU A 115 -4.91 -5.32 4.13
N VAL A 116 -5.04 -6.41 3.36
CA VAL A 116 -5.04 -6.31 1.90
C VAL A 116 -6.35 -5.67 1.41
N ALA A 117 -7.47 -5.99 2.05
CA ALA A 117 -8.76 -5.35 1.80
C ALA A 117 -8.72 -3.84 2.08
N SER A 118 -8.13 -3.41 3.20
CA SER A 118 -8.05 -1.98 3.53
C SER A 118 -7.24 -1.19 2.51
N LEU A 119 -6.13 -1.75 2.00
CA LEU A 119 -5.35 -1.14 0.92
C LEU A 119 -6.18 -0.97 -0.35
N LEU A 120 -6.91 -2.03 -0.76
CA LEU A 120 -7.75 -1.96 -1.95
C LEU A 120 -8.89 -0.94 -1.78
N ILE A 121 -9.53 -0.92 -0.61
CA ILE A 121 -10.60 0.03 -0.30
C ILE A 121 -10.07 1.48 -0.31
N GLU A 122 -8.88 1.73 0.24
CA GLU A 122 -8.22 3.03 0.15
C GLU A 122 -8.01 3.44 -1.31
N SER A 123 -7.50 2.55 -2.17
CA SER A 123 -7.34 2.83 -3.60
C SER A 123 -8.67 3.17 -4.28
N LEU A 124 -9.76 2.47 -3.93
CA LEU A 124 -11.12 2.78 -4.43
C LEU A 124 -11.58 4.19 -4.02
N ILE A 125 -11.32 4.59 -2.77
CA ILE A 125 -11.62 5.93 -2.25
C ILE A 125 -10.79 6.98 -3.01
N MET A 126 -9.47 6.78 -3.13
CA MET A 126 -8.57 7.70 -3.82
C MET A 126 -8.95 7.90 -5.29
N GLN A 127 -9.40 6.85 -5.98
CA GLN A 127 -9.86 6.92 -7.37
C GLN A 127 -11.33 7.39 -7.53
N ASN A 128 -11.98 7.79 -6.43
CA ASN A 128 -13.36 8.29 -6.41
C ASN A 128 -14.36 7.32 -7.07
N ILE A 129 -14.25 6.03 -6.75
CA ILE A 129 -15.13 5.00 -7.30
C ILE A 129 -16.57 5.20 -6.79
N ASP A 130 -17.53 5.17 -7.71
CA ASP A 130 -18.93 5.57 -7.52
C ASP A 130 -19.93 4.42 -7.64
N TYR A 131 -19.45 3.18 -7.75
CA TYR A 131 -20.28 1.98 -7.67
C TYR A 131 -20.31 1.41 -6.25
N GLU A 132 -21.35 0.62 -5.98
CA GLU A 132 -21.53 -0.07 -4.70
C GLU A 132 -20.54 -1.24 -4.56
N VAL A 133 -19.94 -1.34 -3.38
CA VAL A 133 -18.98 -2.38 -2.98
C VAL A 133 -19.52 -3.13 -1.77
N THR A 134 -19.43 -4.46 -1.81
CA THR A 134 -19.72 -5.31 -0.65
C THR A 134 -18.42 -5.86 -0.06
N TYR A 135 -18.19 -5.58 1.21
CA TYR A 135 -17.03 -6.05 1.97
C TYR A 135 -17.47 -6.94 3.13
N CYS A 136 -16.95 -8.17 3.17
CA CYS A 136 -17.29 -9.14 4.21
C CYS A 136 -16.06 -9.44 5.07
N ILE A 137 -16.11 -9.14 6.36
CA ILE A 137 -15.06 -9.46 7.33
C ILE A 137 -15.68 -10.00 8.61
N GLU A 138 -15.12 -11.09 9.14
CA GLU A 138 -15.55 -11.69 10.42
C GLU A 138 -17.08 -11.91 10.50
N ASP A 139 -17.66 -12.43 9.42
CA ASP A 139 -19.11 -12.68 9.25
C ASP A 139 -20.01 -11.43 9.27
N ILE A 140 -19.43 -10.24 9.27
CA ILE A 140 -20.12 -8.96 9.09
C ILE A 140 -19.97 -8.52 7.64
N SER A 141 -21.07 -8.05 7.04
CA SER A 141 -21.09 -7.52 5.68
C SER A 141 -21.39 -6.03 5.69
N TYR A 142 -20.54 -5.27 5.01
CA TYR A 142 -20.65 -3.83 4.80
C TYR A 142 -20.94 -3.56 3.33
N THR A 143 -21.87 -2.65 3.06
CA THR A 143 -22.19 -2.18 1.71
C THR A 143 -22.02 -0.67 1.68
N PHE A 144 -21.19 -0.16 0.77
CA PHE A 144 -20.84 1.25 0.71
C PHE A 144 -20.46 1.67 -0.72
N ILE A 145 -20.41 2.99 -0.95
CA ILE A 145 -19.91 3.57 -2.21
C ILE A 145 -18.60 4.31 -1.87
N PRO A 146 -17.44 3.91 -2.43
CA PRO A 146 -16.13 4.42 -2.02
C PRO A 146 -15.99 5.95 -2.08
N CYS A 147 -16.57 6.62 -3.08
CA CYS A 147 -16.47 8.09 -3.20
C CYS A 147 -17.19 8.87 -2.10
N PHE A 148 -18.05 8.23 -1.30
CA PHE A 148 -18.67 8.83 -0.12
C PHE A 148 -17.97 8.47 1.19
N VAL A 149 -16.95 7.60 1.14
CA VAL A 149 -16.15 7.26 2.31
C VAL A 149 -15.02 8.28 2.43
N GLU A 150 -14.89 8.84 3.63
CA GLU A 150 -13.82 9.78 3.93
C GLU A 150 -12.47 9.06 4.04
N GLN A 151 -11.40 9.73 3.61
CA GLN A 151 -10.06 9.16 3.75
C GLN A 151 -9.69 9.04 5.24
N PRO A 152 -9.01 7.96 5.66
CA PRO A 152 -8.65 7.74 7.07
C PRO A 152 -7.99 8.95 7.75
N ALA A 153 -7.01 9.56 7.08
CA ALA A 153 -6.28 10.72 7.60
C ALA A 153 -7.10 12.03 7.60
N GLN A 154 -8.25 12.06 6.93
CA GLN A 154 -9.14 13.22 6.88
C GLN A 154 -10.25 13.16 7.94
N SER A 155 -10.56 11.96 8.43
CA SER A 155 -11.61 11.76 9.44
C SER A 155 -11.44 12.57 10.71
N ASP A 156 -12.55 13.04 11.26
CA ASP A 156 -12.61 13.80 12.52
C ASP A 156 -11.93 13.04 13.66
N GLY A 157 -12.15 11.73 13.76
CA GLY A 157 -11.50 10.88 14.75
C GLY A 157 -9.97 10.84 14.61
N TYR A 158 -9.45 10.76 13.39
CA TYR A 158 -8.01 10.83 13.15
C TYR A 158 -7.43 12.19 13.58
N GLN A 159 -8.09 13.29 13.20
CA GLN A 159 -7.64 14.63 13.57
C GLN A 159 -7.65 14.84 15.08
N LYS A 160 -8.68 14.33 15.77
CA LYS A 160 -8.77 14.37 17.23
C LYS A 160 -7.66 13.57 17.90
N ALA A 161 -7.41 12.32 17.48
CA ALA A 161 -6.33 11.49 18.02
C ALA A 161 -4.96 12.14 17.78
N LYS A 162 -4.71 12.66 16.57
CA LYS A 162 -3.49 13.40 16.23
C LYS A 162 -3.26 14.59 17.16
N SER A 163 -4.31 15.36 17.47
CA SER A 163 -4.20 16.51 18.38
C SER A 163 -3.76 16.12 19.79
N LEU A 164 -4.16 14.94 20.26
CA LEU A 164 -3.69 14.39 21.54
C LEU A 164 -2.20 14.04 21.47
N PHE A 165 -1.75 13.42 20.39
CA PHE A 165 -0.32 13.11 20.22
C PHE A 165 0.52 14.37 20.13
N ASP A 166 0.04 15.39 19.41
CA ASP A 166 0.68 16.71 19.34
C ASP A 166 0.77 17.37 20.73
N MET A 167 -0.19 17.13 21.62
CA MET A 167 -0.16 17.65 22.99
C MET A 167 0.81 16.87 23.89
N TYR A 168 0.73 15.54 23.90
CA TYR A 168 1.40 14.69 24.87
C TYR A 168 2.80 14.23 24.42
N LEU A 169 3.08 14.15 23.12
CA LEU A 169 4.31 13.58 22.56
C LEU A 169 5.20 14.61 21.84
N ASN A 170 4.87 15.90 21.86
CA ASN A 170 5.66 16.95 21.20
C ASN A 170 7.15 16.94 21.59
N HIS A 171 7.44 16.62 22.86
CA HIS A 171 8.79 16.56 23.38
C HIS A 171 9.56 15.29 22.97
N ASN A 172 8.88 14.29 22.40
CA ASN A 172 9.44 13.01 22.00
C ASN A 172 9.03 12.65 20.55
N PRO A 173 9.76 13.16 19.53
CA PRO A 173 9.43 12.96 18.13
C PRO A 173 9.36 11.49 17.68
N SER A 174 10.16 10.63 18.30
CA SER A 174 10.17 9.19 17.98
C SER A 174 8.89 8.50 18.44
N LEU A 175 8.44 8.77 19.67
CA LEU A 175 7.15 8.26 20.16
C LEU A 175 5.98 8.87 19.40
N HIS A 176 6.04 10.16 19.07
CA HIS A 176 5.02 10.82 18.26
C HIS A 176 4.85 10.13 16.91
N LYS A 177 5.94 9.88 16.17
CA LYS A 177 5.89 9.16 14.91
C LYS A 177 5.29 7.77 15.08
N MET A 178 5.68 7.02 16.11
CA MET A 178 5.13 5.69 16.37
C MET A 178 3.62 5.74 16.68
N ALA A 179 3.16 6.76 17.41
CA ALA A 179 1.73 6.97 17.66
C ALA A 179 0.96 7.27 16.38
N MET A 180 1.52 8.12 15.50
CA MET A 180 0.94 8.40 14.19
C MET A 180 0.87 7.16 13.29
N ASP A 181 1.93 6.33 13.29
CA ASP A 181 1.99 5.08 12.52
C ASP A 181 0.93 4.07 13.02
N LEU A 182 0.74 3.96 14.34
CA LEU A 182 -0.31 3.11 14.92
C LEU A 182 -1.72 3.64 14.61
N LEU A 183 -1.92 4.96 14.68
CA LEU A 183 -3.21 5.59 14.40
C LEU A 183 -3.63 5.41 12.95
N ILE A 184 -2.73 5.67 11.99
CA ILE A 184 -3.08 5.47 10.58
C ILE A 184 -3.37 4.01 10.28
N GLN A 185 -2.62 3.08 10.89
CA GLN A 185 -2.90 1.65 10.76
C GLN A 185 -4.29 1.29 11.30
N GLU A 186 -4.67 1.80 12.47
CA GLU A 186 -5.99 1.54 13.05
C GLU A 186 -7.11 2.08 12.16
N CYS A 187 -7.01 3.34 11.71
CA CYS A 187 -8.02 3.94 10.83
C CYS A 187 -8.12 3.20 9.48
N MET A 188 -6.99 2.76 8.92
CA MET A 188 -6.95 1.96 7.70
C MET A 188 -7.67 0.62 7.86
N LEU A 189 -7.37 -0.11 8.94
CA LEU A 189 -7.96 -1.43 9.19
C LEU A 189 -9.46 -1.37 9.51
N SER A 190 -10.01 -0.19 9.76
CA SER A 190 -11.44 0.03 10.04
C SER A 190 -12.26 0.43 8.83
N LEU A 191 -11.61 0.72 7.70
CA LEU A 191 -12.32 0.96 6.44
C LEU A 191 -13.31 -0.17 6.14
N PRO A 192 -14.52 0.15 5.63
CA PRO A 192 -14.98 1.48 5.19
C PRO A 192 -15.55 2.38 6.30
N ILE A 193 -15.50 1.95 7.57
CA ILE A 193 -15.98 2.76 8.70
C ILE A 193 -14.92 3.80 9.07
N THR A 194 -15.38 5.03 9.26
CA THR A 194 -14.55 6.12 9.80
C THR A 194 -14.97 6.45 11.23
N TYR A 195 -14.02 6.97 12.00
CA TYR A 195 -14.23 7.30 13.41
C TYR A 195 -14.66 8.75 13.58
N ASP A 196 -15.61 8.98 14.49
CA ASP A 196 -15.95 10.32 14.95
C ASP A 196 -14.93 10.86 15.97
N GLU A 197 -15.10 12.11 16.42
CA GLU A 197 -14.20 12.72 17.41
C GLU A 197 -14.11 11.93 18.72
N LYS A 198 -15.22 11.35 19.22
CA LYS A 198 -15.22 10.63 20.51
C LYS A 198 -14.49 9.30 20.39
N GLU A 199 -14.73 8.59 19.29
CA GLU A 199 -14.04 7.34 18.97
C GLU A 199 -12.54 7.60 18.74
N GLY A 200 -12.20 8.66 18.00
CA GLY A 200 -10.81 9.08 17.81
C GLY A 200 -10.11 9.48 19.09
N GLU A 201 -10.80 10.19 19.99
CA GLU A 201 -10.29 10.50 21.33
C GLU A 201 -9.97 9.23 22.12
N ALA A 202 -10.89 8.27 22.13
CA ALA A 202 -10.71 6.98 22.79
C ALA A 202 -9.51 6.20 22.22
N ILE A 203 -9.38 6.13 20.89
CA ILE A 203 -8.23 5.50 20.20
C ILE A 203 -6.92 6.22 20.53
N GLY A 204 -6.92 7.54 20.56
CA GLY A 204 -5.75 8.34 20.92
C GLY A 204 -5.26 7.99 22.34
N TYR A 205 -6.16 7.90 23.32
CA TYR A 205 -5.81 7.46 24.67
C TYR A 205 -5.26 6.05 24.71
N TYR A 206 -5.89 5.13 23.98
CA TYR A 206 -5.43 3.74 23.90
C TYR A 206 -3.97 3.66 23.42
N ILE A 207 -3.65 4.36 22.34
CA ILE A 207 -2.31 4.38 21.75
C ILE A 207 -1.30 5.02 22.71
N LEU A 208 -1.65 6.15 23.34
CA LEU A 208 -0.78 6.79 24.33
C LEU A 208 -0.48 5.87 25.51
N GLN A 209 -1.51 5.24 26.10
CA GLN A 209 -1.31 4.31 27.21
C GLN A 209 -0.49 3.10 26.79
N TYR A 210 -0.73 2.56 25.59
CA TYR A 210 0.03 1.44 25.04
C TYR A 210 1.52 1.79 24.92
N LEU A 211 1.84 2.94 24.32
CA LEU A 211 3.22 3.40 24.15
C LEU A 211 3.89 3.70 25.49
N TYR A 212 3.24 4.42 26.41
CA TYR A 212 3.85 4.69 27.71
C TYR A 212 4.12 3.42 28.52
N LYS A 213 3.23 2.42 28.46
CA LYS A 213 3.49 1.11 29.07
C LYS A 213 4.65 0.39 28.40
N MET A 214 4.71 0.40 27.06
CA MET A 214 5.76 -0.26 26.28
C MET A 214 7.14 0.35 26.53
N PHE A 215 7.21 1.67 26.76
CA PHE A 215 8.46 2.41 26.98
C PHE A 215 8.75 2.70 28.47
N HIS A 216 7.96 2.15 29.40
CA HIS A 216 8.13 2.33 30.84
C HIS A 216 8.06 3.81 31.32
N GLU A 217 7.24 4.63 30.67
CA GLU A 217 6.99 6.04 31.02
C GLU A 217 5.91 6.16 32.10
N GLU A 218 6.20 5.66 33.32
CA GLU A 218 5.20 5.55 34.41
C GLU A 218 4.64 6.91 34.87
N GLU A 219 5.47 7.96 34.90
CA GLU A 219 5.02 9.31 35.29
C GLU A 219 4.01 9.86 34.28
N ALA A 220 4.33 9.79 32.98
CA ALA A 220 3.43 10.24 31.91
C ALA A 220 2.14 9.41 31.86
N LEU A 221 2.22 8.10 32.09
CA LEU A 221 1.04 7.23 32.16
C LEU A 221 0.11 7.61 33.33
N ASN A 222 0.67 7.89 34.51
CA ASN A 222 -0.11 8.31 35.68
C ASN A 222 -0.76 9.67 35.45
N GLU A 223 -0.03 10.62 34.84
CA GLU A 223 -0.58 11.92 34.45
C GLU A 223 -1.75 11.76 33.47
N LEU A 224 -1.57 10.99 32.40
CA LEU A 224 -2.60 10.72 31.39
C LEU A 224 -3.88 10.11 32.00
N ASN A 225 -3.73 9.09 32.86
CA ASN A 225 -4.84 8.43 33.54
C ASN A 225 -5.58 9.36 34.52
N GLY A 226 -4.88 10.35 35.10
CA GLY A 226 -5.47 11.37 35.97
C GLY A 226 -6.43 12.32 35.23
N TYR A 227 -6.17 12.60 33.95
CA TYR A 227 -7.01 13.45 33.12
C TYR A 227 -8.19 12.71 32.48
N TYR A 228 -8.04 11.41 32.20
CA TYR A 228 -9.04 10.61 31.48
C TYR A 228 -9.32 9.26 32.17
N PRO A 229 -9.87 9.29 33.39
CA PRO A 229 -10.14 8.08 34.17
C PRO A 229 -11.19 7.18 33.51
N GLN A 230 -11.97 7.68 32.55
CA GLN A 230 -12.99 6.89 31.86
C GLN A 230 -12.43 5.89 30.84
N TYR A 231 -11.15 5.95 30.47
CA TYR A 231 -10.56 5.01 29.49
C TYR A 231 -9.43 4.22 30.14
N CYS A 232 -9.59 2.90 30.25
CA CYS A 232 -8.58 2.03 30.85
C CYS A 232 -8.21 0.87 29.92
N LEU A 233 -6.91 0.60 29.83
CA LEU A 233 -6.37 -0.61 29.22
C LEU A 233 -6.51 -1.82 30.16
N LEU A 234 -7.40 -2.74 29.83
CA LEU A 234 -7.52 -4.07 30.46
C LEU A 234 -7.14 -5.14 29.44
N GLU A 235 -6.11 -5.94 29.77
CA GLU A 235 -5.63 -7.05 28.92
C GLU A 235 -5.32 -6.68 27.46
N GLY A 236 -4.89 -5.44 27.21
CA GLY A 236 -4.60 -4.96 25.86
C GLY A 236 -5.83 -4.54 25.05
N LYS A 237 -6.99 -4.34 25.69
CA LYS A 237 -8.18 -3.74 25.08
C LYS A 237 -8.55 -2.44 25.77
N LEU A 238 -8.97 -1.45 24.99
CA LEU A 238 -9.55 -0.22 25.52
C LEU A 238 -10.93 -0.54 26.10
N ILE A 239 -11.13 -0.22 27.38
CA ILE A 239 -12.44 -0.30 28.03
C ILE A 239 -12.84 1.11 28.45
N CYS A 240 -13.98 1.57 27.94
CA CYS A 240 -14.66 2.74 28.47
C CYS A 240 -15.35 2.35 29.78
N LEU A 241 -14.95 2.95 30.90
CA LEU A 241 -15.46 2.65 32.24
C LEU A 241 -16.83 3.29 32.52
N ASN A 242 -17.31 4.19 31.63
CA ASN A 242 -18.63 4.81 31.71
C ASN A 242 -19.44 4.50 30.45
N ILE A 243 -20.00 3.29 30.37
CA ILE A 243 -21.15 3.03 29.52
C ILE A 243 -22.38 3.30 30.39
N ASP A 244 -22.91 4.52 30.34
CA ASP A 244 -24.34 4.69 30.65
C ASP A 244 -25.09 4.01 29.50
N ILE A 245 -25.66 2.83 29.79
CA ILE A 245 -26.65 2.13 28.96
C ILE A 245 -27.99 2.88 29.04
#